data_AF-A0A9D6UPP6-F1
#
_entry.id   AF-A0A9D6UPP6-F1
#
_cell.length_a   1.000
_cell.length_b   1.000
_cell.length_c   1.000
_cell.angle_alpha   90.00
_cell.angle_beta   90.00
_cell.angle_gamma   90.00
#
_symmetry.space_group_name_H-M   'P 1'
#
loop_
_entity.id
_entity.type
_entity.pdbx_description
1 polymer ?
#
loop_
_entity_poly.entity_id
_entity_poly.type
_entity_poly.pdbx_seq_one_letter_code
_entity_poly.pdbx_strand_id
1 'polypeptide(L)'
;MLQPRQTLTEGDRVAIRAQLDRMLATPLFKLSKRYPILLRYVVEQTLVGETSKLKERTLGIEVFGRDPDYDTNTDPIVRTTAGEIRKRIAQYYQEPGHEDEIRILFSAGSYIPEFSFPGEHATPSALSGESEATSGRSWPSWLRYAAAMLAGALLFAGGYRLTTVGGDTALRKFWGPVLESR
;
A
#
# COMPACT_ATOMS: atom_id res chain seq x y z
N MET A 1 11.48 -18.21 11.23
CA MET A 1 10.04 -18.51 11.06
C MET A 1 9.50 -17.57 10.01
N LEU A 2 9.15 -18.11 8.84
CA LEU A 2 8.61 -17.36 7.70
C LEU A 2 7.15 -17.04 8.04
N GLN A 3 6.75 -15.76 7.96
CA GLN A 3 5.33 -15.39 8.08
C GLN A 3 4.54 -16.15 7.01
N PRO A 4 3.39 -16.75 7.35
CA PRO A 4 2.55 -17.40 6.36
C PRO A 4 2.10 -16.34 5.35
N ARG A 5 2.44 -16.52 4.08
CA ARG A 5 1.73 -15.87 2.98
C ARG A 5 0.25 -16.17 3.21
N GLN A 6 -0.56 -15.17 3.55
CA GLN A 6 -2.00 -15.34 3.59
C GLN A 6 -2.44 -15.82 2.20
N THR A 7 -2.84 -17.08 2.10
CA THR A 7 -3.39 -17.64 0.88
C THR A 7 -4.80 -17.12 0.72
N LEU A 8 -5.02 -16.18 -0.20
CA LEU A 8 -6.35 -15.69 -0.56
C LEU A 8 -7.25 -16.88 -0.90
N THR A 9 -8.36 -17.02 -0.17
CA THR A 9 -9.40 -18.03 -0.42
C THR A 9 -10.18 -17.67 -1.70
N GLU A 10 -10.96 -18.62 -2.22
CA GLU A 10 -11.84 -18.30 -3.37
C GLU A 10 -12.89 -17.24 -3.00
N GLY A 11 -13.42 -17.28 -1.78
CA GLY A 11 -14.33 -16.26 -1.26
C GLY A 11 -13.70 -14.86 -1.26
N ASP A 12 -12.44 -14.76 -0.83
CA ASP A 12 -11.68 -13.50 -0.84
C ASP A 12 -11.52 -12.94 -2.25
N ARG A 13 -11.21 -13.81 -3.23
CA ARG A 13 -11.05 -13.41 -4.64
C ARG A 13 -12.34 -12.85 -5.21
N VAL A 14 -13.46 -13.50 -4.92
CA VAL A 14 -14.79 -13.02 -5.35
C VAL A 14 -15.10 -11.67 -4.71
N ALA A 15 -14.83 -11.52 -3.41
CA ALA A 15 -15.09 -10.28 -2.69
C ALA A 15 -14.20 -9.12 -3.19
N ILE A 16 -12.92 -9.38 -3.48
CA ILE A 16 -12.00 -8.40 -4.08
C ILE A 16 -12.49 -7.94 -5.45
N ARG A 17 -12.96 -8.86 -6.30
CA ARG A 17 -13.52 -8.51 -7.63
C ARG A 17 -14.78 -7.66 -7.50
N ALA A 18 -15.67 -8.01 -6.58
CA ALA A 18 -16.88 -7.23 -6.32
C ALA A 18 -16.54 -5.81 -5.84
N GLN A 19 -15.54 -5.67 -4.96
CA GLN A 19 -15.05 -4.37 -4.51
C GLN A 19 -14.44 -3.56 -5.65
N LEU A 20 -13.60 -4.19 -6.48
CA LEU A 20 -13.03 -3.57 -7.67
C LEU A 20 -14.14 -3.04 -8.59
N ASP A 21 -15.15 -3.85 -8.89
CA ASP A 21 -16.25 -3.44 -9.76
C ASP A 21 -17.03 -2.26 -9.18
N ARG A 22 -17.27 -2.24 -7.86
CA ARG A 22 -17.88 -1.11 -7.15
C ARG A 22 -17.07 0.17 -7.33
N MET A 23 -15.75 0.12 -7.07
CA MET A 23 -14.87 1.28 -7.25
C MET A 23 -14.88 1.78 -8.70
N LEU A 24 -14.80 0.86 -9.67
CA LEU A 24 -14.75 1.19 -11.09
C LEU A 24 -16.06 1.80 -11.63
N ALA A 25 -17.19 1.55 -10.97
CA ALA A 25 -18.48 2.14 -11.32
C ALA A 25 -18.62 3.61 -10.88
N THR A 26 -17.72 4.14 -10.05
CA THR A 26 -17.78 5.53 -9.58
C THR A 26 -17.30 6.54 -10.63
N PRO A 27 -17.73 7.82 -10.55
CA PRO A 27 -17.18 8.90 -11.37
C PRO A 27 -15.65 9.03 -11.31
N LEU A 28 -15.06 8.67 -10.17
CA LEU A 28 -13.61 8.68 -9.97
C LEU A 28 -12.87 7.74 -10.91
N PHE A 29 -13.50 6.70 -11.46
CA PHE A 29 -12.83 5.77 -12.37
C PHE A 29 -13.47 5.71 -13.76
N LYS A 30 -14.81 5.70 -13.84
CA LYS A 30 -15.55 5.48 -15.09
C LYS A 30 -15.31 6.52 -16.18
N LEU A 31 -14.91 7.74 -15.81
CA LEU A 31 -14.68 8.83 -16.75
C LEU A 31 -13.38 8.67 -17.55
N SER A 32 -12.50 7.75 -17.16
CA SER A 32 -11.25 7.47 -17.86
C SER A 32 -11.32 6.12 -18.56
N LYS A 33 -10.77 6.05 -19.77
CA LYS A 33 -10.55 4.77 -20.45
C LYS A 33 -9.39 3.98 -19.84
N ARG A 34 -8.39 4.65 -19.27
CA ARG A 34 -7.11 4.01 -18.88
C ARG A 34 -7.12 3.45 -17.46
N TYR A 35 -7.71 4.17 -16.50
CA TYR A 35 -7.65 3.77 -15.09
C TYR A 35 -8.36 2.44 -14.81
N PRO A 36 -9.58 2.19 -15.34
CA PRO A 36 -10.24 0.92 -15.14
C PRO A 36 -9.47 -0.27 -15.72
N ILE A 37 -8.86 -0.09 -16.89
CA ILE A 37 -8.09 -1.15 -17.56
C ILE A 37 -6.86 -1.52 -16.73
N LEU A 38 -6.06 -0.52 -16.34
CA LEU A 38 -4.86 -0.79 -15.54
C LEU A 38 -5.21 -1.37 -14.17
N LEU A 39 -6.18 -0.78 -13.45
CA LEU A 39 -6.56 -1.24 -12.12
C LEU A 39 -7.10 -2.67 -12.16
N ARG A 40 -7.98 -2.99 -13.12
CA ARG A 40 -8.50 -4.35 -13.29
C ARG A 40 -7.39 -5.34 -13.61
N TYR A 41 -6.53 -5.00 -14.57
CA TYR A 41 -5.44 -5.89 -14.97
C TYR A 41 -4.54 -6.25 -13.79
N VAL A 42 -4.08 -5.26 -13.01
CA VAL A 42 -3.15 -5.54 -11.91
C VAL A 42 -3.81 -6.32 -10.76
N VAL A 43 -5.08 -6.07 -10.48
CA VAL A 43 -5.84 -6.84 -9.49
C VAL A 43 -5.98 -8.29 -9.94
N GLU A 44 -6.43 -8.54 -11.18
CA GLU A 44 -6.60 -9.91 -11.68
C GLU A 44 -5.28 -10.70 -11.70
N GLN A 45 -4.18 -10.10 -12.19
CA GLN A 45 -2.86 -10.74 -12.17
C GLN A 45 -2.39 -11.06 -10.74
N THR A 46 -2.71 -10.20 -9.77
CA THR A 46 -2.36 -10.43 -8.37
C THR A 46 -3.20 -11.55 -7.77
N LEU A 47 -4.49 -11.61 -8.11
CA LEU A 47 -5.35 -12.71 -7.71
C LEU A 47 -4.80 -14.03 -8.28
N VAL A 48 -4.52 -14.14 -9.58
CA VAL A 48 -3.99 -15.41 -10.13
C VAL A 48 -2.55 -15.74 -9.71
N GLY A 49 -1.89 -14.85 -8.96
CA GLY A 49 -0.54 -15.07 -8.44
C GLY A 49 0.59 -14.75 -9.43
N GLU A 50 0.26 -14.16 -10.59
CA GLU A 50 1.19 -13.81 -11.66
C GLU A 50 1.79 -12.40 -11.50
N THR A 51 2.21 -12.04 -10.30
CA THR A 51 2.76 -10.70 -10.02
C THR A 51 4.04 -10.37 -10.80
N SER A 52 4.71 -11.38 -11.37
CA SER A 52 5.86 -11.21 -12.26
C SER A 52 5.54 -10.41 -13.53
N LYS A 53 4.26 -10.39 -13.96
CA LYS A 53 3.76 -9.59 -15.10
C LYS A 53 3.52 -8.12 -14.74
N LEU A 54 3.57 -7.76 -13.46
CA LEU A 54 3.30 -6.40 -12.98
C LEU A 54 4.54 -5.49 -13.02
N LYS A 55 5.41 -5.69 -14.02
CA LYS A 55 6.56 -4.82 -14.28
C LYS A 55 6.16 -3.69 -15.21
N GLU A 56 6.83 -2.54 -15.08
CA GLU A 56 6.48 -1.34 -15.84
C GLU A 56 6.43 -1.57 -17.35
N ARG A 57 7.49 -2.14 -17.93
CA ARG A 57 7.56 -2.47 -19.36
C ARG A 57 6.42 -3.41 -19.78
N THR A 58 6.18 -4.48 -19.03
CA THR A 58 5.12 -5.45 -19.33
C THR A 58 3.75 -4.79 -19.33
N LEU A 59 3.47 -3.92 -18.35
CA LEU A 59 2.22 -3.17 -18.29
C LEU A 59 2.09 -2.19 -19.47
N GLY A 60 3.18 -1.53 -19.89
CA GLY A 60 3.16 -0.69 -21.08
C GLY A 60 2.73 -1.45 -22.33
N ILE A 61 3.27 -2.65 -22.52
CA ILE A 61 2.96 -3.49 -23.68
C ILE A 61 1.54 -4.06 -23.56
N GLU A 62 1.24 -4.80 -22.49
CA GLU A 62 0.00 -5.57 -22.37
C GLU A 62 -1.24 -4.71 -22.10
N VAL A 63 -1.09 -3.61 -21.35
CA VAL A 63 -2.23 -2.74 -20.96
C VAL A 63 -2.35 -1.53 -21.86
N PHE A 64 -1.22 -0.92 -22.25
CA PHE A 64 -1.22 0.33 -23.03
C PHE A 64 -0.86 0.14 -24.51
N GLY A 65 -0.57 -1.09 -24.95
CA GLY A 65 -0.28 -1.39 -26.35
C GLY A 65 1.01 -0.74 -26.85
N ARG A 66 2.00 -0.55 -25.97
CA ARG A 66 3.32 -0.04 -26.36
C ARG A 66 4.14 -1.11 -27.08
N ASP A 67 5.04 -0.64 -27.92
CA ASP A 67 6.01 -1.49 -28.60
C ASP A 67 6.94 -2.16 -27.57
N PRO A 68 7.38 -3.43 -27.76
CA PRO A 68 8.30 -4.10 -26.84
C PRO A 68 9.59 -3.33 -26.54
N ASP A 69 10.10 -2.56 -27.51
CA ASP A 69 11.35 -1.82 -27.41
C ASP A 69 11.16 -0.38 -26.88
N TYR A 70 9.96 -0.02 -26.42
CA TYR A 70 9.72 1.30 -25.85
C TYR A 70 10.54 1.53 -24.57
N ASP A 71 10.96 2.78 -24.38
CA ASP A 71 11.70 3.22 -23.20
C ASP A 71 10.76 3.79 -22.14
N THR A 72 10.73 3.14 -20.98
CA THR A 72 9.91 3.54 -19.83
C THR A 72 10.38 4.86 -19.19
N ASN A 73 11.61 5.29 -19.44
CA ASN A 73 12.12 6.56 -18.91
C ASN A 73 11.55 7.75 -19.68
N THR A 74 11.42 7.62 -21.00
CA THR A 74 10.87 8.66 -21.88
C THR A 74 9.36 8.60 -22.00
N ASP A 75 8.74 7.43 -21.84
CA ASP A 75 7.28 7.25 -21.77
C ASP A 75 6.80 6.71 -20.41
N PRO A 76 6.55 7.60 -19.42
CA PRO A 76 6.13 7.22 -18.08
C PRO A 76 4.63 6.95 -17.97
N ILE A 77 3.97 6.47 -19.03
CA ILE A 77 2.51 6.27 -19.06
C ILE A 77 2.03 5.38 -17.91
N VAL A 78 2.74 4.30 -17.61
CA VAL A 78 2.37 3.36 -16.54
C VAL A 78 2.54 4.03 -15.18
N ARG A 79 3.72 4.61 -14.89
CA ARG A 79 4.01 5.28 -13.62
C ARG A 79 3.06 6.44 -13.34
N THR A 80 2.76 7.25 -14.36
CA THR A 80 1.82 8.38 -14.26
C THR A 80 0.41 7.88 -14.00
N THR A 81 -0.05 6.87 -14.76
CA THR A 81 -1.40 6.30 -14.58
C THR A 81 -1.55 5.66 -13.20
N ALA A 82 -0.55 4.93 -12.72
CA ALA A 82 -0.55 4.36 -11.36
C ALA A 82 -0.57 5.43 -10.27
N GLY A 83 0.13 6.56 -10.49
CA GLY A 83 0.05 7.74 -9.61
C GLY A 83 -1.36 8.30 -9.49
N GLU A 84 -2.06 8.45 -10.62
CA GLU A 84 -3.44 8.94 -10.66
C GLU A 84 -4.44 7.95 -10.05
N ILE A 85 -4.23 6.65 -10.26
CA ILE A 85 -5.03 5.60 -9.60
C ILE A 85 -4.88 5.70 -8.08
N ARG A 86 -3.66 5.83 -7.54
CA ARG A 86 -3.44 5.99 -6.10
C ARG A 86 -4.22 7.17 -5.52
N LYS A 87 -4.19 8.32 -6.20
CA LYS A 87 -4.95 9.52 -5.78
C LYS A 87 -6.45 9.24 -5.73
N ARG A 88 -6.99 8.60 -6.77
CA ARG A 88 -8.44 8.29 -6.88
C ARG A 88 -8.89 7.23 -5.88
N ILE A 89 -8.07 6.22 -5.62
CA ILE A 89 -8.31 5.23 -4.55
C ILE A 89 -8.40 5.93 -3.21
N ALA A 90 -7.47 6.85 -2.92
CA ALA A 90 -7.49 7.60 -1.68
C ALA A 90 -8.74 8.50 -1.56
N GLN A 91 -9.13 9.17 -2.64
CA GLN A 91 -10.38 9.95 -2.69
C GLN A 91 -11.60 9.08 -2.41
N TYR A 92 -11.68 7.91 -3.05
CA TYR A 92 -12.78 6.96 -2.85
C TYR A 92 -12.90 6.55 -1.38
N TYR A 93 -11.82 6.09 -0.75
CA TYR A 93 -11.87 5.64 0.65
C TYR A 93 -11.87 6.77 1.71
N GLN A 94 -11.82 8.04 1.28
CA GLN A 94 -12.03 9.21 2.15
C GLN A 94 -13.49 9.65 2.21
N GLU A 95 -14.31 9.24 1.24
CA GLU A 95 -15.73 9.53 1.26
C GLU A 95 -16.42 8.71 2.37
N PRO A 96 -17.37 9.29 3.14
CA PRO A 96 -18.12 8.56 4.15
C PRO A 96 -18.90 7.39 3.55
N GLY A 97 -19.00 6.28 4.28
CA GLY A 97 -19.73 5.08 3.85
C GLY A 97 -18.85 3.98 3.24
N HIS A 98 -17.53 4.19 3.16
CA HIS A 98 -16.56 3.20 2.67
C HIS A 98 -15.66 2.61 3.78
N GLU A 99 -15.98 2.87 5.05
CA GLU A 99 -15.17 2.49 6.21
C GLU A 99 -15.08 0.97 6.39
N ASP A 100 -16.19 0.27 6.13
CA ASP A 100 -16.32 -1.18 6.28
C ASP A 100 -16.12 -1.96 4.97
N GLU A 101 -15.59 -1.30 3.93
CA GLU A 101 -15.30 -1.95 2.65
C GLU A 101 -13.91 -2.62 2.64
N ILE A 102 -13.74 -3.64 1.78
CA ILE A 102 -12.42 -4.18 1.46
C ILE A 102 -11.59 -3.05 0.84
N ARG A 103 -10.34 -2.90 1.30
CA ARG A 103 -9.42 -1.88 0.78
C ARG A 103 -8.48 -2.48 -0.26
N ILE A 104 -8.51 -1.92 -1.47
CA ILE A 104 -7.54 -2.20 -2.53
C ILE A 104 -6.55 -1.04 -2.59
N LEU A 105 -5.31 -1.28 -2.17
CA LEU A 105 -4.28 -0.24 -2.00
C LEU A 105 -3.09 -0.47 -2.93
N PHE A 106 -2.36 0.60 -3.26
CA PHE A 106 -1.18 0.56 -4.12
C PHE A 106 0.02 1.15 -3.40
N SER A 107 1.01 0.31 -3.12
CA SER A 107 2.27 0.76 -2.54
C SER A 107 3.07 1.64 -3.50
N ALA A 108 3.81 2.60 -2.96
CA ALA A 108 4.70 3.45 -3.76
C ALA A 108 5.83 2.59 -4.35
N GLY A 109 6.13 2.79 -5.64
CA GLY A 109 7.16 2.00 -6.34
C GLY A 109 6.75 0.55 -6.67
N SER A 110 5.55 0.12 -6.28
CA SER A 110 4.96 -1.15 -6.66
C SER A 110 3.74 -0.95 -7.56
N TYR A 111 3.53 -1.90 -8.47
CA TYR A 111 2.30 -2.04 -9.25
C TYR A 111 1.43 -3.19 -8.74
N ILE A 112 1.88 -3.91 -7.71
CA ILE A 112 1.14 -4.99 -7.07
C ILE A 112 0.19 -4.37 -6.03
N PRO A 113 -1.14 -4.52 -6.19
CA PRO A 113 -2.09 -4.10 -5.18
C PRO A 113 -2.01 -4.96 -3.90
N GLU A 114 -2.31 -4.33 -2.78
CA GLU A 114 -2.48 -4.95 -1.47
C GLU A 114 -3.97 -4.94 -1.09
N PHE A 115 -4.43 -6.01 -0.45
CA PHE A 115 -5.83 -6.18 -0.05
C PHE A 115 -5.92 -6.21 1.48
N SER A 116 -6.85 -5.46 2.04
CA SER A 116 -7.14 -5.45 3.48
C SER A 116 -8.64 -5.63 3.71
N PHE A 117 -9.01 -6.59 4.55
CA PHE A 117 -10.39 -6.95 4.82
C PHE A 117 -10.92 -6.25 6.09
N PRO A 118 -12.19 -5.81 6.08
CA PRO A 118 -12.82 -5.26 7.28
C PRO A 118 -12.87 -6.33 8.38
N GLY A 119 -12.53 -5.94 9.62
CA GLY A 119 -12.54 -6.83 10.79
C GLY A 119 -11.25 -7.62 11.05
N GLU A 120 -10.27 -7.62 10.14
CA GLU A 120 -8.95 -8.25 10.37
C GLU A 120 -8.14 -7.53 11.48
N HIS A 121 -8.58 -6.33 11.87
CA HIS A 121 -8.05 -5.54 12.97
C HIS A 121 -8.92 -5.54 14.24
N ALA A 122 -10.02 -6.31 14.29
CA ALA A 122 -10.95 -6.32 15.41
C ALA A 122 -11.00 -7.70 16.10
N THR A 123 -9.91 -8.09 16.77
CA THR A 123 -10.03 -8.88 18.00
C THR A 123 -9.70 -7.99 19.19
N PRO A 124 -10.68 -7.26 19.76
CA PRO A 124 -10.62 -6.92 21.16
C PRO A 124 -10.88 -8.23 21.91
N SER A 125 -9.81 -8.94 22.28
CA SER A 125 -9.88 -10.05 23.24
C SER A 125 -10.14 -9.47 24.64
N ALA A 126 -11.33 -8.89 24.82
CA ALA A 126 -11.88 -8.50 26.10
C ALA A 126 -12.68 -9.69 26.63
N LEU A 127 -12.02 -10.61 27.32
CA LEU A 127 -12.59 -11.54 28.30
C LEU A 127 -11.42 -12.34 28.91
N SER A 128 -10.79 -11.79 29.94
CA SER A 128 -10.18 -12.48 31.09
C SER A 128 -9.35 -11.45 31.88
N GLY A 129 -9.82 -11.14 33.07
CA GLY A 129 -9.16 -10.21 33.99
C GLY A 129 -7.86 -10.76 34.56
N GLU A 130 -7.06 -9.80 35.04
CA GLU A 130 -6.10 -9.92 36.15
C GLU A 130 -5.11 -11.10 36.11
N SER A 131 -3.88 -10.85 35.66
CA SER A 131 -2.69 -10.90 36.53
C SER A 131 -1.39 -10.95 35.71
N GLU A 132 -0.52 -9.97 36.01
CA GLU A 132 0.94 -9.98 35.94
C GLU A 132 1.68 -10.28 34.62
N ALA A 133 2.19 -9.18 34.05
CA ALA A 133 3.60 -8.94 33.75
C ALA A 133 4.42 -10.01 32.99
N THR A 134 4.91 -9.54 31.83
CA THR A 134 6.14 -9.95 31.13
C THR A 134 6.17 -11.31 30.45
N SER A 135 5.91 -11.32 29.14
CA SER A 135 6.89 -11.75 28.11
C SER A 135 6.23 -11.84 26.74
N GLY A 136 6.99 -11.52 25.68
CA GLY A 136 6.65 -11.93 24.31
C GLY A 136 6.26 -10.83 23.33
N ARG A 137 6.67 -9.58 23.52
CA ARG A 137 6.58 -8.56 22.45
C ARG A 137 7.68 -8.84 21.41
N SER A 138 7.34 -9.60 20.36
CA SER A 138 8.24 -9.87 19.24
C SER A 138 8.43 -8.60 18.40
N TRP A 139 9.39 -7.79 18.83
CA TRP A 139 9.85 -6.64 18.07
C TRP A 139 10.41 -7.08 16.71
N PRO A 140 10.06 -6.39 15.61
CA PRO A 140 10.65 -6.64 14.31
C PRO A 140 12.17 -6.35 14.33
N SER A 141 12.93 -7.18 13.60
CA SER A 141 14.39 -7.30 13.63
C SER A 141 15.19 -6.05 13.23
N TRP A 142 14.55 -5.00 12.70
CA TRP A 142 15.21 -3.71 12.44
C TRP A 142 15.64 -3.00 13.72
N LEU A 143 15.04 -3.33 14.87
CA LEU A 143 15.34 -2.66 16.13
C LEU A 143 16.65 -3.12 16.80
N ARG A 144 17.29 -4.18 16.31
CA ARG A 144 18.62 -4.60 16.79
C ARG A 144 19.75 -3.80 16.17
N TYR A 145 19.51 -3.12 15.05
CA TYR A 145 20.49 -2.23 14.42
C TYR A 145 20.39 -0.78 14.93
N ALA A 146 19.26 -0.40 15.55
CA ALA A 146 19.09 0.92 16.16
C ALA A 146 19.95 1.12 17.43
N ALA A 147 20.16 0.08 18.24
CA ALA A 147 20.93 0.19 19.48
C ALA A 147 22.46 0.21 19.27
N ALA A 148 22.97 -0.39 18.18
CA ALA A 148 24.40 -0.37 17.86
C ALA A 148 24.86 0.95 17.21
N MET A 149 23.95 1.75 16.63
CA MET A 149 24.28 3.10 16.12
C MET A 149 24.33 4.17 17.22
N LEU A 150 23.74 3.92 18.39
CA LEU A 150 23.68 4.88 19.49
C LEU A 150 25.00 5.05 20.27
N ALA A 151 25.94 4.10 20.20
CA ALA A 151 27.26 4.23 20.85
C ALA A 151 28.33 4.90 19.94
N GLY A 152 28.20 4.79 18.61
CA GLY A 152 29.12 5.44 17.66
C GLY A 152 28.82 6.93 17.42
N ALA A 153 27.55 7.33 17.56
CA ALA A 153 27.11 8.70 17.28
C ALA A 153 27.37 9.70 18.43
N LEU A 154 27.63 9.22 19.66
CA LEU A 154 27.94 10.08 20.82
C LEU A 154 29.36 10.66 20.81
N LEU A 155 30.24 10.22 19.90
CA LEU A 155 31.54 10.86 19.65
C LEU A 155 31.57 11.76 18.40
N PHE A 156 30.52 11.77 17.58
CA PHE A 156 30.39 12.66 16.41
C PHE A 156 29.42 13.84 16.64
N ALA A 157 28.71 13.85 17.78
CA ALA A 157 27.73 14.87 18.17
C ALA A 157 28.33 16.20 18.68
N GLY A 158 29.66 16.37 18.69
CA GLY A 158 30.32 17.62 19.06
C GLY A 158 30.54 18.60 17.90
N GLY A 159 30.62 18.12 16.65
CA GLY A 159 31.17 18.92 15.53
C GLY A 159 30.16 19.43 14.49
N TYR A 160 29.01 18.79 14.34
CA TYR A 160 28.04 19.14 13.29
C TYR A 160 26.67 19.42 13.87
N ARG A 161 26.63 20.44 14.75
CA ARG A 161 25.40 21.13 15.19
C ARG A 161 24.83 22.01 14.06
N LEU A 162 24.64 21.47 12.86
CA LEU A 162 23.88 22.13 11.82
C LEU A 162 23.38 21.10 10.80
N THR A 163 22.06 21.05 10.64
CA THR A 163 21.27 20.36 9.58
C THR A 163 20.81 18.91 9.83
N THR A 164 19.60 18.84 10.41
CA THR A 164 18.47 17.94 10.09
C THR A 164 18.49 16.46 10.49
N VAL A 165 17.82 16.19 11.63
CA VAL A 165 17.06 14.96 11.94
C VAL A 165 15.65 15.09 11.33
N GLY A 166 15.05 14.01 10.83
CA GLY A 166 13.61 14.00 10.53
C GLY A 166 13.05 12.86 9.66
N GLY A 167 13.33 11.61 10.00
CA GLY A 167 12.86 10.42 9.26
C GLY A 167 11.39 10.01 9.47
N ASP A 168 10.58 10.76 10.24
CA ASP A 168 9.15 10.48 10.48
C ASP A 168 8.19 11.49 9.82
N THR A 169 8.72 12.31 8.92
CA THR A 169 8.00 13.48 8.40
C THR A 169 7.15 13.17 7.17
N ALA A 170 7.46 12.12 6.38
CA ALA A 170 6.86 11.96 5.06
C ALA A 170 5.39 11.48 5.08
N LEU A 171 5.05 10.51 5.93
CA LEU A 171 3.69 9.96 6.03
C LEU A 171 2.72 10.87 6.79
N ARG A 172 3.14 11.44 7.93
CA ARG A 172 2.30 12.34 8.74
C ARG A 172 2.13 13.73 8.12
N LYS A 173 3.10 14.24 7.35
CA LYS A 173 2.98 15.55 6.68
C LYS A 173 2.05 15.52 5.46
N PHE A 174 1.84 14.34 4.86
CA PHE A 174 1.00 14.20 3.67
C PHE A 174 -0.49 13.96 3.99
N TRP A 175 -0.79 13.23 5.07
CA TRP A 175 -2.17 12.88 5.45
C TRP A 175 -2.67 13.57 6.73
N GLY A 176 -1.79 14.23 7.50
CA GLY A 176 -2.16 14.90 8.76
C GLY A 176 -3.26 15.95 8.62
N PRO A 177 -3.16 16.93 7.69
CA PRO A 177 -4.13 18.03 7.62
C PRO A 177 -5.52 17.63 7.12
N VAL A 178 -5.68 16.44 6.52
CA VAL A 178 -6.94 15.97 5.91
C VAL A 178 -7.79 15.16 6.88
N LEU A 179 -7.20 14.59 7.94
CA LEU A 179 -7.92 13.80 8.94
C LEU A 179 -8.42 14.64 10.13
N GLU A 180 -7.98 15.89 10.30
CA GLU A 180 -8.29 16.74 11.45
C GLU A 180 -9.32 17.85 11.19
N SER A 181 -10.07 17.81 10.08
CA SER A 181 -11.16 18.77 9.83
C SER A 181 -12.56 18.13 9.83
N ARG A 182 -13.12 17.91 11.02
CA ARG A 182 -14.41 18.48 11.49
C ARG A 182 -14.94 17.75 12.72
#